data_AF-K1P7D5-F1
#
_entry.id   AF-K1P7D5-F1
#
_cell.length_a   1.000
_cell.length_b   1.000
_cell.length_c   1.000
_cell.angle_alpha   90.00
_cell.angle_beta   90.00
_cell.angle_gamma   90.00
#
_symmetry.space_group_name_H-M   'P 1'
#
loop_
_entity.id
_entity.type
_entity.pdbx_description
1 polymer ?
#
loop_
_entity_poly.entity_id
_entity_poly.type
_entity_poly.pdbx_seq_one_letter_code
_entity_poly.pdbx_strand_id
1 'polypeptide(L)'
;MASAQKRPKRDENETIDGYIHMISPVKTSKNKNIKYFNAVMQEKLKFTDVVCFKPDLHCNFQDLEKKKSPVSLKNIQRVPSNRTSADFDIRVGFASELSTPVRALDFDFQPPPTLQTTTIKDIEQNLNAFQKVKRTRFTVHFILAYETKVLFKFLFYYVQ
;
A
#
# COMPACT_ATOMS: atom_id res chain seq x y z
N MET A 1 14.98 -30.77 4.34
CA MET A 1 14.80 -30.03 5.61
C MET A 1 14.34 -28.63 5.28
N ALA A 2 13.16 -28.21 5.73
CA ALA A 2 12.64 -26.87 5.46
C ALA A 2 13.44 -25.85 6.28
N SER A 3 14.11 -24.91 5.61
CA SER A 3 14.83 -23.83 6.26
C SER A 3 13.84 -22.90 6.96
N ALA A 4 13.98 -22.77 8.28
CA ALA A 4 13.25 -21.76 9.04
C ALA A 4 13.73 -20.38 8.56
N GLN A 5 12.91 -19.72 7.74
CA GLN A 5 13.12 -18.32 7.39
C GLN A 5 13.10 -17.51 8.68
N LYS A 6 14.29 -17.05 9.08
CA LYS A 6 14.55 -16.21 10.24
C LYS A 6 13.65 -14.99 10.11
N ARG A 7 12.62 -14.88 10.98
CA ARG A 7 11.76 -13.69 11.01
C ARG A 7 12.67 -12.47 11.18
N PRO A 8 12.55 -11.43 10.34
CA PRO A 8 13.36 -10.24 10.48
C PRO A 8 13.23 -9.72 11.92
N LYS A 9 14.37 -9.37 12.52
CA LYS A 9 14.42 -8.75 13.85
C LYS A 9 13.55 -7.50 13.77
N ARG A 10 12.57 -7.39 14.67
CA ARG A 10 11.71 -6.21 14.78
C ARG A 10 12.57 -5.09 15.37
N ASP A 11 12.73 -4.00 14.65
CA ASP A 11 13.24 -2.77 15.24
C ASP A 11 12.05 -2.11 15.97
N GLU A 12 11.96 -2.37 17.27
CA GLU A 12 10.79 -2.01 18.10
C GLU A 12 10.71 -0.52 18.47
N ASN A 13 11.60 0.32 17.92
CA ASN A 13 11.71 1.75 18.24
C ASN A 13 11.36 2.69 17.09
N GLU A 14 10.75 2.19 16.02
CA GLU A 14 10.35 3.07 14.92
C GLU A 14 9.20 3.99 15.34
N THR A 15 9.34 5.26 14.95
CA THR A 15 8.35 6.31 15.16
C THR A 15 8.02 6.95 13.82
N ILE A 16 6.75 7.31 13.63
CA ILE A 16 6.28 8.03 12.44
C ILE A 16 5.36 9.18 12.86
N ASP A 17 5.57 10.32 12.22
CA ASP A 17 4.81 11.54 12.47
C ASP A 17 4.05 11.98 11.21
N GLY A 18 2.84 12.51 11.38
CA GLY A 18 1.97 12.85 10.24
C GLY A 18 0.51 13.05 10.59
N TYR A 19 -0.35 12.97 9.58
CA TYR A 19 -1.81 13.13 9.72
C TYR A 19 -2.55 11.85 9.36
N ILE A 20 -3.65 11.57 10.06
CA ILE A 20 -4.49 10.39 9.81
C ILE A 20 -5.61 10.73 8.84
N HIS A 21 -5.88 9.81 7.91
CA HIS A 21 -6.91 9.87 6.88
C HIS A 21 -7.62 8.51 6.71
N MET A 22 -8.81 8.53 6.11
CA MET A 22 -9.55 7.38 5.57
C MET A 22 -9.65 6.21 6.54
N ILE A 23 -10.22 6.45 7.71
CA ILE A 23 -10.34 5.42 8.75
C ILE A 23 -11.48 4.48 8.40
N SER A 24 -11.16 3.21 8.23
CA SER A 24 -12.14 2.16 8.00
C SER A 24 -12.87 1.76 9.30
N PRO A 25 -14.06 1.14 9.20
CA PRO A 25 -14.72 0.50 10.34
C PRO A 25 -13.84 -0.60 10.95
N VAL A 26 -14.03 -0.88 12.25
CA VAL A 26 -13.37 -1.99 12.92
C VAL A 26 -13.85 -3.32 12.33
N LYS A 27 -12.90 -4.10 11.82
CA LYS A 27 -13.08 -5.43 11.24
C LYS A 27 -12.54 -6.49 12.18
N THR A 28 -13.01 -7.72 12.01
CA THR A 28 -12.52 -8.88 12.77
C THR A 28 -11.80 -9.83 11.83
N SER A 29 -10.59 -10.24 12.19
CA SER A 29 -9.80 -11.18 11.41
C SER A 29 -10.38 -12.59 11.49
N LYS A 30 -10.56 -13.25 10.34
CA LYS A 30 -11.12 -14.60 10.24
C LYS A 30 -10.32 -15.67 11.01
N ASN A 31 -9.01 -15.51 11.11
CA ASN A 31 -8.14 -16.58 11.61
C ASN A 31 -7.89 -16.52 13.13
N LYS A 32 -8.05 -15.35 13.75
CA LYS A 32 -7.65 -15.14 15.16
C LYS A 32 -8.68 -14.39 15.99
N ASN A 33 -9.84 -14.04 15.42
CA ASN A 33 -10.86 -13.17 16.04
C ASN A 33 -10.29 -11.85 16.58
N ILE A 34 -9.17 -11.38 16.03
CA ILE A 34 -8.54 -10.13 16.42
C ILE A 34 -9.24 -9.00 15.69
N LYS A 35 -9.69 -7.99 16.44
CA LYS A 35 -10.23 -6.76 15.89
C LYS A 35 -9.12 -5.85 15.38
N TYR A 36 -9.32 -5.25 14.23
CA TYR A 36 -8.39 -4.33 13.62
C TYR A 36 -9.14 -3.30 12.77
N PHE A 37 -8.49 -2.19 12.47
CA PHE A 37 -8.98 -1.24 11.48
C PHE A 37 -7.82 -0.76 10.62
N ASN A 38 -8.16 -0.34 9.41
CA ASN A 38 -7.22 0.29 8.49
C ASN A 38 -7.39 1.81 8.53
N ALA A 39 -6.31 2.53 8.31
CA ALA A 39 -6.26 3.96 8.11
C ALA A 39 -5.15 4.28 7.10
N VAL A 40 -5.07 5.52 6.66
CA VAL A 40 -3.98 6.05 5.83
C VAL A 40 -3.25 7.12 6.61
N MET A 41 -1.93 7.04 6.67
CA MET A 41 -1.08 8.04 7.30
C MET A 41 -0.42 8.90 6.23
N GLN A 42 -0.60 10.20 6.32
CA GLN A 42 0.12 11.17 5.51
C GLN A 42 1.45 11.51 6.17
N GLU A 43 2.53 11.19 5.47
CA GLU A 43 3.88 11.67 5.74
C GLU A 43 4.19 12.89 4.85
N LYS A 44 5.39 13.46 5.00
CA LYS A 44 5.83 14.65 4.28
C LYS A 44 5.67 14.57 2.75
N LEU A 45 5.92 13.40 2.15
CA LEU A 45 5.97 13.23 0.69
C LEU A 45 5.09 12.09 0.17
N LYS A 46 4.42 11.34 1.05
CA LYS A 46 3.70 10.13 0.67
C LYS A 46 2.57 9.80 1.64
N PHE A 47 1.68 8.94 1.17
CA PHE A 47 0.62 8.35 1.96
C PHE A 47 0.92 6.86 2.16
N THR A 48 0.86 6.41 3.40
CA THR A 48 1.21 5.05 3.78
C THR A 48 0.00 4.35 4.42
N ASP A 49 -0.29 3.13 3.97
CA ASP A 49 -1.37 2.33 4.54
C ASP A 49 -1.00 1.86 5.96
N VAL A 50 -1.94 2.02 6.90
CA VAL A 50 -1.79 1.65 8.31
C VAL A 50 -2.82 0.60 8.69
N VAL A 51 -2.37 -0.47 9.33
CA VAL A 51 -3.23 -1.48 9.95
C VAL A 51 -3.04 -1.44 11.46
N CYS A 52 -4.10 -1.09 12.18
CA CYS A 52 -4.10 -1.00 13.63
C CYS A 52 -4.82 -2.18 14.26
N PHE A 53 -4.13 -2.92 15.13
CA PHE A 53 -4.66 -4.05 15.89
C PHE A 53 -5.15 -3.66 17.29
N LYS A 54 -5.19 -2.36 17.61
CA LYS A 54 -5.74 -1.80 18.85
C LYS A 54 -7.09 -1.13 18.57
N PRO A 55 -8.23 -1.83 18.72
CA PRO A 55 -9.55 -1.25 18.44
C PRO A 55 -9.87 -0.04 19.33
N ASP A 56 -9.30 0.03 20.54
CA ASP A 56 -9.53 1.15 21.49
C ASP A 56 -9.04 2.49 20.94
N LEU A 57 -8.04 2.47 20.06
CA LEU A 57 -7.53 3.69 19.40
C LEU A 57 -8.42 4.16 18.25
N HIS A 58 -9.44 3.40 17.85
CA HIS A 58 -10.28 3.73 16.69
C HIS A 58 -11.00 5.08 16.87
N CYS A 59 -11.61 5.31 18.03
CA CYS A 59 -12.26 6.59 18.34
C CYS A 59 -11.26 7.75 18.32
N ASN A 60 -10.08 7.55 18.90
CA ASN A 60 -9.02 8.56 18.90
C ASN A 60 -8.57 8.90 17.48
N PHE A 61 -8.38 7.89 16.63
CA PHE A 61 -8.02 8.10 15.23
C PHE A 61 -9.10 8.92 14.51
N GLN A 62 -10.39 8.60 14.72
CA GLN A 62 -11.51 9.34 14.12
C GLN A 62 -11.54 10.81 14.55
N ASP A 63 -11.27 11.07 15.82
CA ASP A 63 -11.21 12.44 16.33
C ASP A 63 -10.02 13.20 15.74
N LEU A 64 -8.87 12.53 15.55
CA LEU A 64 -7.67 13.13 14.98
C LEU A 64 -7.81 13.43 13.49
N GLU A 65 -8.49 12.56 12.74
CA GLU A 65 -8.87 12.83 11.34
C GLU A 65 -9.80 14.05 11.26
N LYS A 66 -10.85 14.11 12.09
CA LYS A 66 -11.80 15.26 12.11
C LYS A 66 -11.12 16.57 12.50
N LYS A 67 -10.25 16.54 13.52
CA LYS A 67 -9.51 17.70 14.02
C LYS A 67 -8.32 18.07 13.13
N LYS A 68 -7.98 17.23 12.13
CA LYS A 68 -6.80 17.39 11.27
C LYS A 68 -5.53 17.65 12.09
N SER A 69 -5.42 16.96 13.22
CA SER A 69 -4.33 17.19 14.18
C SER A 69 -3.14 16.30 13.86
N PRO A 70 -1.90 16.82 14.00
CA PRO A 70 -0.71 16.02 13.79
C PRO A 70 -0.54 14.99 14.92
N VAL A 71 -0.09 13.79 14.55
CA VAL A 71 0.04 12.64 15.44
C VAL A 71 1.41 11.98 15.29
N SER A 72 1.90 11.40 16.37
CA SER A 72 3.13 10.60 16.39
C SER A 72 2.78 9.19 16.85
N LEU A 73 3.09 8.20 16.01
CA LEU A 73 2.93 6.79 16.33
C LEU A 73 4.30 6.21 16.65
N LYS A 74 4.46 5.72 17.89
CA LYS A 74 5.69 5.11 18.39
C LYS A 74 5.57 3.59 18.45
N ASN A 75 6.73 2.92 18.42
CA ASN A 75 6.88 1.47 18.44
C ASN A 75 6.04 0.80 17.32
N ILE A 76 6.16 1.33 16.10
CA ILE A 76 5.47 0.80 14.92
C ILE A 76 6.29 -0.31 14.26
N GLN A 77 5.63 -1.14 13.43
CA GLN A 77 6.30 -2.15 12.61
C GLN A 77 6.08 -1.84 11.13
N ARG A 78 7.15 -1.65 10.37
CA ARG A 78 7.09 -1.65 8.90
C ARG A 78 6.97 -3.07 8.37
N VAL A 79 5.98 -3.29 7.53
CA VAL A 79 5.72 -4.57 6.88
C VAL A 79 5.76 -4.33 5.37
N PRO A 80 6.38 -5.21 4.56
CA PRO A 80 6.32 -5.08 3.11
C PRO A 80 4.87 -4.98 2.65
N SER A 81 4.57 -4.01 1.79
CA SER A 81 3.22 -3.83 1.28
C SER A 81 2.84 -5.00 0.38
N ASN A 82 1.58 -5.43 0.48
CA ASN A 82 1.04 -6.44 -0.44
C ASN A 82 0.64 -5.84 -1.80
N ARG A 83 0.54 -4.50 -1.90
CA ARG A 83 0.08 -3.81 -3.11
C ARG A 83 1.25 -3.52 -4.05
N THR A 84 2.36 -3.05 -3.48
CA THR A 84 3.57 -2.67 -4.22
C THR A 84 4.78 -3.30 -3.54
N SER A 85 5.61 -4.03 -4.29
CA SER A 85 6.79 -4.71 -3.75
C SER A 85 7.91 -3.77 -3.28
N ALA A 86 7.81 -2.47 -3.59
CA ALA A 86 8.77 -1.44 -3.20
C ALA A 86 8.33 -0.63 -1.97
N ASP A 87 7.06 -0.73 -1.58
CA ASP A 87 6.49 0.07 -0.48
C ASP A 87 6.36 -0.75 0.80
N PHE A 88 6.23 -0.04 1.91
CA PHE A 88 6.00 -0.61 3.24
C PHE A 88 4.70 -0.10 3.80
N ASP A 89 3.90 -0.99 4.35
CA ASP A 89 2.73 -0.70 5.17
C ASP A 89 3.14 -0.60 6.64
N ILE A 90 2.38 0.14 7.42
CA ILE A 90 2.62 0.32 8.85
C ILE A 90 1.66 -0.55 9.65
N ARG A 91 2.21 -1.33 10.56
CA ARG A 91 1.46 -2.14 11.49
C ARG A 91 1.57 -1.57 12.90
N VAL A 92 0.43 -1.14 13.44
CA VAL A 92 0.29 -0.66 14.82
C VAL A 92 -0.14 -1.84 15.69
N GLY A 93 0.74 -2.27 16.58
CA GLY A 93 0.56 -3.40 17.49
C GLY A 93 0.09 -2.97 18.88
N PHE A 94 -0.02 -3.95 19.79
CA PHE A 94 -0.43 -3.69 21.18
C PHE A 94 0.61 -2.92 22.02
N ALA A 95 1.87 -2.90 21.60
CA ALA A 95 2.93 -2.10 22.24
C ALA A 95 3.07 -0.69 21.64
N SER A 96 2.36 -0.39 20.56
CA SER A 96 2.46 0.91 19.88
C SER A 96 1.72 1.99 20.63
N GLU A 97 2.28 3.18 20.69
CA GLU A 97 1.71 4.31 21.42
C GLU A 97 1.33 5.43 20.45
N LEU A 98 0.17 6.01 20.67
CA LEU A 98 -0.29 7.21 19.97
C LEU A 98 0.02 8.41 20.87
N SER A 99 0.95 9.26 20.43
CA SER A 99 1.33 10.49 21.13
C SER A 99 0.70 11.71 20.44
N THR A 100 -0.01 12.52 21.24
CA THR A 100 -0.57 13.82 20.86
C THR A 100 -0.40 14.80 22.01
N PRO A 101 -0.04 16.08 21.79
CA PRO A 101 0.26 16.73 20.52
C PRO A 101 1.71 16.53 20.09
N VAL A 102 1.93 16.44 18.78
CA VAL A 102 3.28 16.55 18.20
C VAL A 102 3.60 18.03 18.02
N ARG A 103 4.88 18.40 18.11
CA ARG A 103 5.37 19.71 17.66
C ARG A 103 4.90 19.96 16.23
N ALA A 104 4.70 21.21 15.84
CA ALA A 104 4.25 21.57 14.49
C ALA A 104 5.11 20.83 13.45
N LEU A 105 4.45 20.04 12.59
CA LEU A 105 5.12 19.31 11.52
C LEU A 105 5.59 20.30 10.46
N ASP A 106 6.66 19.95 9.74
CA ASP A 106 7.18 20.74 8.61
C ASP A 106 6.26 20.72 7.37
N PHE A 107 5.06 20.16 7.49
CA PHE A 107 4.10 20.01 6.41
C PHE A 107 2.67 20.06 6.93
N ASP A 108 1.78 20.54 6.07
CA ASP A 108 0.36 20.69 6.37
C ASP A 108 -0.44 19.44 5.98
N PHE A 109 -1.64 19.34 6.55
CA PHE A 109 -2.63 18.35 6.15
C PHE A 109 -2.98 18.51 4.66
N GLN A 110 -2.82 17.45 3.88
CA GLN A 110 -3.21 17.40 2.47
C GLN A 110 -4.29 16.33 2.28
N PRO A 111 -5.35 16.62 1.50
CA PRO A 111 -6.33 15.60 1.19
C PRO A 111 -5.66 14.43 0.45
N PRO A 112 -5.99 13.18 0.78
CA PRO A 112 -5.45 12.03 0.09
C PRO A 112 -5.83 12.12 -1.40
N PRO A 113 -4.96 11.68 -2.32
CA PRO A 113 -5.24 11.73 -3.75
C PRO A 113 -6.54 10.98 -4.02
N THR A 114 -7.56 11.71 -4.45
CA THR A 114 -8.89 11.19 -4.70
C THR A 114 -8.77 10.07 -5.74
N LEU A 115 -8.98 8.82 -5.32
CA LEU A 115 -9.32 7.76 -6.26
C LEU A 115 -10.58 8.25 -6.95
N GLN A 116 -10.45 8.69 -8.20
CA GLN A 116 -11.59 9.06 -9.02
C GLN A 116 -12.49 7.82 -9.06
N THR A 117 -13.54 7.85 -8.23
CA THR A 117 -14.53 6.81 -8.19
C THR A 117 -15.42 7.10 -9.38
N THR A 118 -14.97 6.72 -10.57
CA THR A 118 -15.86 6.67 -11.72
C THR A 118 -16.89 5.63 -11.38
N THR A 119 -18.13 6.09 -11.18
CA THR A 119 -19.25 5.20 -10.95
C THR A 119 -19.41 4.36 -12.22
N ILE A 120 -19.93 3.13 -12.15
CA ILE A 120 -20.17 2.30 -13.35
C ILE A 120 -20.96 3.07 -14.43
N LYS A 121 -21.85 3.99 -14.00
CA LYS A 121 -22.60 4.91 -14.87
C LYS A 121 -21.72 5.86 -15.70
N ASP A 122 -20.58 6.29 -15.18
CA ASP A 122 -19.63 7.16 -15.91
C ASP A 122 -18.79 6.37 -16.93
N ILE A 123 -18.64 5.05 -16.72
CA ILE A 123 -17.93 4.16 -17.65
C ILE A 123 -18.78 3.89 -18.90
N GLU A 124 -20.11 3.78 -18.77
CA GLU A 124 -21.00 3.55 -19.91
C GLU A 124 -20.98 4.70 -20.92
N GLN A 125 -20.79 5.94 -20.47
CA GLN A 125 -20.68 7.11 -21.35
C GLN A 125 -19.36 7.15 -22.15
N ASN A 126 -18.36 6.36 -21.76
CA ASN A 126 -17.03 6.30 -22.38
C ASN A 126 -16.80 5.03 -23.23
N LEU A 127 -17.85 4.22 -23.47
CA LEU A 127 -17.78 3.03 -24.33
C LEU A 127 -17.39 3.35 -25.79
N ASN A 128 -17.67 4.56 -26.26
CA ASN A 128 -17.30 5.01 -27.61
C ASN A 128 -15.80 5.33 -27.76
N ALA A 129 -15.02 5.35 -26.67
CA ALA A 129 -13.58 5.66 -26.69
C ALA A 129 -12.68 4.41 -26.74
N PHE A 130 -13.21 3.19 -26.56
CA PHE A 130 -12.44 1.97 -26.80
C PHE A 130 -12.35 1.69 -28.30
N GLN A 131 -11.48 2.44 -28.97
CA GLN A 131 -11.11 2.20 -30.36
C GLN A 131 -10.51 0.80 -30.53
N LYS A 132 -11.07 0.09 -31.52
CA LYS A 132 -10.61 -1.18 -32.09
C LYS A 132 -9.09 -1.36 -32.05
N VAL A 133 -8.60 -2.25 -31.20
CA VAL A 133 -7.23 -2.78 -31.35
C VAL A 133 -7.27 -3.73 -32.55
N LYS A 134 -6.65 -3.33 -33.67
CA LYS A 134 -6.43 -4.22 -34.83
C LYS A 134 -5.56 -5.39 -34.38
N ARG A 135 -6.08 -6.60 -34.58
CA ARG A 135 -5.45 -7.87 -34.22
C ARG A 135 -4.29 -8.14 -35.20
N THR A 136 -3.08 -7.71 -34.87
CA THR A 136 -1.90 -8.00 -35.69
C THR A 136 -1.38 -9.41 -35.36
N ARG A 137 -1.26 -10.28 -36.36
CA ARG A 137 -0.67 -11.62 -36.23
C ARG A 137 0.85 -11.49 -36.12
N PHE A 138 1.43 -12.01 -35.05
CA PHE A 138 2.87 -12.18 -34.94
C PHE A 138 3.25 -13.60 -35.38
N THR A 139 4.13 -13.72 -36.37
CA THR A 139 4.70 -15.00 -36.79
C THR A 139 6.01 -15.20 -36.03
N VAL A 140 6.05 -16.20 -35.15
CA VAL A 140 7.26 -16.56 -34.40
C VAL A 140 8.01 -17.63 -35.19
N HIS A 141 9.21 -17.30 -35.69
CA HIS A 141 10.11 -18.28 -36.29
C HIS A 141 11.05 -18.81 -35.20
N PHE A 142 10.96 -20.11 -34.90
CA PHE A 142 11.91 -20.82 -34.06
C PHE A 142 13.07 -21.31 -34.92
N ILE A 143 14.28 -20.81 -34.66
CA ILE A 143 15.51 -21.36 -35.22
C ILE A 143 16.08 -22.30 -34.15
N LEU A 144 16.05 -23.60 -34.43
CA LEU A 144 16.71 -24.62 -33.61
C LEU A 144 18.21 -24.59 -33.91
N ALA A 145 18.99 -23.98 -33.02
CA ALA A 145 20.44 -24.17 -32.99
C ALA A 145 20.77 -25.31 -32.03
N TYR A 146 21.31 -26.40 -32.58
CA TYR A 146 21.86 -27.52 -31.84
C TYR A 146 23.22 -27.13 -31.24
N GLU A 147 23.53 -27.74 -30.09
CA GLU A 147 24.80 -27.75 -29.35
C GLU A 147 25.13 -26.60 -28.37
N THR A 148 24.95 -26.97 -27.10
CA THR A 148 25.70 -26.59 -25.88
C THR A 148 25.82 -25.10 -25.51
N LYS A 149 25.16 -24.76 -24.39
CA LYS A 149 25.23 -23.51 -23.61
C LYS A 149 24.53 -22.31 -24.25
N VAL A 150 23.22 -22.20 -24.05
CA VAL A 150 22.39 -21.13 -24.64
C VAL A 150 22.06 -20.05 -23.60
N LEU A 151 22.77 -18.91 -23.72
CA LEU A 151 22.27 -17.59 -23.32
C LEU A 151 20.99 -17.30 -24.12
N PHE A 152 19.85 -17.16 -23.44
CA PHE A 152 18.63 -16.66 -24.07
C PHE A 152 18.77 -15.16 -24.34
N LYS A 153 19.05 -14.80 -25.59
CA LYS A 153 19.00 -13.42 -26.06
C LYS A 153 17.72 -13.25 -26.89
N PHE A 154 16.73 -12.58 -26.30
CA PHE A 154 15.54 -12.15 -27.02
C PHE A 154 15.90 -10.92 -27.87
N LEU A 155 15.89 -11.06 -29.20
CA LEU A 155 15.84 -9.91 -30.09
C LEU A 155 14.40 -9.72 -30.56
N PHE A 156 13.79 -8.63 -30.11
CA PHE A 156 12.57 -8.10 -30.70
C PHE A 156 12.97 -7.14 -31.83
N TYR A 157 12.69 -7.51 -33.07
CA TYR A 157 12.76 -6.56 -34.19
C TYR A 157 11.38 -5.96 -34.41
N TYR A 158 11.32 -4.63 -34.37
CA TYR A 158 10.17 -3.86 -34.82
C TYR A 158 10.32 -3.64 -36.34
N VAL A 159 9.38 -4.13 -37.12
CA VAL A 159 9.26 -3.78 -38.55
C VAL A 159 8.11 -2.80 -38.65
N GLN A 160 8.42 -1.57 -39.06
CA GLN A 160 7.45 -0.48 -39.25
C GLN A 160 6.84 -0.55 -40.64
#